data_AF-A0A5N6EKQ6-F1
#
_entry.id   AF-A0A5N6EKQ6-F1
#
_cell.length_a   1.000
_cell.length_b   1.000
_cell.length_c   1.000
_cell.angle_alpha   90.00
_cell.angle_beta   90.00
_cell.angle_gamma   90.00
#
_symmetry.space_group_name_H-M   'P 1'
#
loop_
_entity.id
_entity.type
_entity.pdbx_description
1 polymer ?
#
loop_
_entity_poly.entity_id
_entity_poly.type
_entity_poly.pdbx_seq_one_letter_code
_entity_poly.pdbx_strand_id
1 'polypeptide(L)'
;MSSFRRLNRFLPPKVFTFCKYTIVTCLTGATSWQLWSRHCYFEPFGPENDPLIQSKYFRRFNPNKHPSLDDSCVREVPISKIKPELVEDALNGGSKLLERFCGGVWGGYGYAIQRKILTLLCKDKTNESMLWSKEQLLDSSYDEGTIVTDHFIVLEKTSRSIVMRGGSSPTEDPDKPREMDNISEITVDIDTKKGVAEFRLKNIFFNGVRNTSEALFPPPVVWLHFQYCKLLVEAGVSHCMR
;
A
#
# COMPACT_ATOMS: atom_id res chain seq x y z
N MET A 1 49.81 3.36 8.37
CA MET A 1 49.35 4.19 7.23
C MET A 1 49.08 3.27 6.05
N SER A 2 47.80 2.93 5.82
CA SER A 2 47.38 1.97 4.80
C SER A 2 46.04 2.43 4.19
N SER A 3 46.00 2.40 2.85
CA SER A 3 44.83 2.30 1.97
C SER A 3 43.68 3.32 2.08
N PHE A 4 43.94 4.60 1.77
CA PHE A 4 42.86 5.58 1.52
C PHE A 4 43.14 6.61 0.40
N ARG A 5 44.01 6.29 -0.57
CA ARG A 5 44.29 7.18 -1.71
C ARG A 5 44.64 6.42 -2.97
N ARG A 6 43.64 5.85 -3.66
CA ARG A 6 43.71 5.56 -5.11
C ARG A 6 42.34 5.13 -5.64
N LEU A 7 41.49 6.10 -5.94
CA LEU A 7 40.56 5.99 -7.06
C LEU A 7 40.12 7.40 -7.49
N ASN A 8 41.04 8.15 -8.07
CA ASN A 8 40.72 9.39 -8.76
C ASN A 8 41.64 9.52 -9.97
N ARG A 9 41.19 8.96 -11.11
CA ARG A 9 41.55 9.34 -12.49
C ARG A 9 40.92 8.32 -13.42
N PHE A 10 39.83 8.72 -14.07
CA PHE A 10 39.53 8.57 -15.49
C PHE A 10 38.03 8.85 -15.69
N LEU A 11 37.66 10.13 -15.74
CA LEU A 11 36.43 10.55 -16.41
C LEU A 11 36.79 11.65 -17.41
N PRO A 12 36.47 11.48 -18.70
CA PRO A 12 36.78 12.46 -19.73
C PRO A 12 35.96 13.76 -19.52
N PRO A 13 36.47 14.92 -19.98
CA PRO A 13 35.89 16.24 -19.74
C PRO A 13 34.52 16.51 -20.40
N LYS A 14 33.85 15.49 -20.97
CA LYS A 14 32.49 15.58 -21.52
C LYS A 14 31.38 15.22 -20.52
N VAL A 15 31.72 14.80 -19.31
CA VAL A 15 30.74 14.39 -18.27
C VAL A 15 30.12 15.58 -17.53
N PHE A 16 30.74 16.77 -17.57
CA PHE A 16 30.21 17.96 -16.90
C PHE A 16 29.03 18.64 -17.62
N THR A 17 28.77 18.30 -18.89
CA THR A 17 27.62 18.84 -19.64
C THR A 17 26.31 18.08 -19.34
N PHE A 18 26.36 16.95 -18.63
CA PHE A 18 25.17 16.16 -18.27
C PHE A 18 24.45 16.66 -16.99
N CYS A 19 25.09 17.52 -16.19
CA CYS A 19 24.53 18.03 -14.93
C CYS A 19 23.44 19.10 -15.09
N LYS A 20 23.30 19.74 -16.26
CA LYS A 20 22.27 20.77 -16.49
C LYS A 20 20.91 20.18 -16.88
N TYR A 21 20.90 19.00 -17.49
CA TYR A 21 19.65 18.32 -17.87
C TYR A 21 19.06 17.49 -16.74
N THR A 22 19.87 17.04 -15.77
CA THR A 22 19.40 16.24 -14.63
C THR A 22 18.47 17.02 -13.70
N ILE A 23 18.75 18.32 -13.46
CA ILE A 23 17.88 19.17 -12.63
C ILE A 23 16.50 19.35 -13.28
N VAL A 24 16.47 19.60 -14.61
CA VAL A 24 15.20 19.74 -15.35
C VAL A 24 14.44 18.41 -15.36
N THR A 25 15.10 17.27 -15.60
CA THR A 25 14.45 15.95 -15.61
C THR A 25 13.90 15.54 -14.23
N CYS A 26 14.62 15.83 -13.14
CA CYS A 26 14.12 15.55 -11.79
C CYS A 26 12.92 16.46 -11.42
N LEU A 27 12.98 17.76 -11.76
CA LEU A 27 11.88 18.70 -11.51
C LEU A 27 10.65 18.38 -12.36
N THR A 28 10.81 18.06 -13.65
CA THR A 28 9.69 17.66 -14.51
C THR A 28 9.09 16.33 -14.07
N GLY A 29 9.92 15.36 -13.64
CA GLY A 29 9.46 14.11 -13.06
C GLY A 29 8.62 14.32 -11.80
N ALA A 30 9.13 15.09 -10.83
CA ALA A 30 8.41 15.38 -9.58
C ALA A 30 7.10 16.16 -9.82
N THR A 31 7.12 17.14 -10.73
CA THR A 31 5.92 17.91 -11.08
C THR A 31 4.89 17.03 -11.79
N SER A 32 5.33 16.20 -12.74
CA SER A 32 4.43 15.28 -13.45
C SER A 32 3.81 14.27 -12.50
N TRP A 33 4.60 13.73 -11.57
CA TRP A 33 4.11 12.85 -10.51
C TRP A 33 3.05 13.52 -9.63
N GLN A 34 3.32 14.75 -9.18
CA GLN A 34 2.40 15.49 -8.33
C GLN A 34 1.09 15.81 -9.07
N LEU A 35 1.17 16.18 -10.35
CA LEU A 35 -0.01 16.44 -11.18
C LEU A 35 -0.81 15.17 -11.48
N TRP A 36 -0.14 14.04 -11.67
CA TRP A 36 -0.78 12.76 -11.95
C TRP A 36 -1.48 12.20 -10.70
N SER A 37 -0.82 12.24 -9.55
CA SER A 37 -1.32 11.73 -8.27
C SER A 37 -2.16 12.73 -7.45
N ARG A 38 -2.47 13.91 -8.02
CA ARG A 38 -3.16 15.01 -7.31
C ARG A 38 -4.56 14.66 -6.81
N HIS A 39 -5.17 13.64 -7.38
CA HIS A 39 -6.50 13.21 -6.98
C HIS A 39 -6.49 12.31 -5.75
N CYS A 40 -5.30 11.82 -5.34
CA CYS A 40 -5.09 11.17 -4.07
C CYS A 40 -4.65 12.17 -3.00
N TYR A 41 -5.30 12.12 -1.84
CA TYR A 41 -4.99 12.93 -0.66
C TYR A 41 -4.92 12.07 0.60
N PHE A 42 -4.33 12.61 1.67
CA PHE A 42 -4.30 11.95 2.98
C PHE A 42 -5.27 12.68 3.92
N GLU A 43 -6.23 11.95 4.46
CA GLU A 43 -7.18 12.48 5.44
C GLU A 43 -6.65 12.32 6.87
N PRO A 44 -7.15 13.10 7.85
CA PRO A 44 -6.84 12.86 9.26
C PRO A 44 -7.20 11.42 9.65
N PHE A 45 -6.22 10.69 10.17
CA PHE A 45 -6.37 9.30 10.56
C PHE A 45 -5.75 9.11 11.95
N GLY A 46 -6.61 8.76 12.90
CA GLY A 46 -6.31 8.79 14.33
C GLY A 46 -7.41 8.12 15.15
N PRO A 47 -7.15 7.78 16.43
CA PRO A 47 -8.10 7.08 17.30
C PRO A 47 -9.47 7.75 17.40
N GLU A 48 -9.54 9.06 17.21
CA GLU A 48 -10.74 9.88 17.27
C GLU A 48 -11.59 9.81 16.00
N ASN A 49 -11.02 9.40 14.87
CA ASN A 49 -11.67 9.44 13.56
C ASN A 49 -11.86 8.06 12.91
N ASP A 50 -11.11 7.02 13.34
CA ASP A 50 -11.14 5.72 12.66
C ASP A 50 -11.12 4.50 13.62
N PRO A 51 -12.05 3.53 13.43
CA PRO A 51 -12.13 2.34 14.28
C PRO A 51 -10.97 1.35 14.09
N LEU A 52 -10.18 1.41 13.00
CA LEU A 52 -9.07 0.49 12.76
C LEU A 52 -8.01 0.57 13.87
N ILE A 53 -7.75 1.79 14.37
CA ILE A 53 -6.82 2.04 15.47
C ILE A 53 -7.37 1.51 16.81
N GLN A 54 -8.67 1.29 16.89
CA GLN A 54 -9.33 0.64 18.02
C GLN A 54 -9.71 -0.82 17.71
N SER A 55 -9.18 -1.40 16.63
CA SER A 55 -9.52 -2.77 16.24
C SER A 55 -8.97 -3.79 17.22
N LYS A 56 -9.60 -4.97 17.24
CA LYS A 56 -9.08 -6.14 17.96
C LYS A 56 -7.69 -6.55 17.47
N TYR A 57 -7.39 -6.33 16.17
CA TYR A 57 -6.11 -6.68 15.56
C TYR A 57 -4.99 -5.76 16.01
N PHE A 58 -5.20 -4.44 15.96
CA PHE A 58 -4.17 -3.50 16.43
C PHE A 58 -3.85 -3.71 17.91
N ARG A 59 -4.87 -3.90 18.77
CA ARG A 59 -4.63 -4.23 20.20
C ARG A 59 -3.89 -5.55 20.40
N ARG A 60 -4.20 -6.56 19.59
CA ARG A 60 -3.57 -7.89 19.69
C ARG A 60 -2.08 -7.83 19.36
N PHE A 61 -1.71 -7.07 18.32
CA PHE A 61 -0.33 -7.03 17.83
C PHE A 61 0.48 -5.85 18.38
N ASN A 62 -0.16 -4.83 18.94
CA ASN A 62 0.46 -3.72 19.67
C ASN A 62 -0.07 -3.63 21.13
N PRO A 63 0.11 -4.67 21.97
CA PRO A 63 -0.50 -4.73 23.31
C PRO A 63 -0.03 -3.60 24.24
N ASN A 64 1.19 -3.09 24.01
CA ASN A 64 1.81 -2.04 24.82
C ASN A 64 1.56 -0.62 24.28
N LYS A 65 0.73 -0.48 23.22
CA LYS A 65 0.39 0.82 22.61
C LYS A 65 1.62 1.64 22.22
N HIS A 66 2.60 0.98 21.61
CA HIS A 66 3.76 1.68 21.06
C HIS A 66 3.35 2.66 19.97
N PRO A 67 4.11 3.75 19.75
CA PRO A 67 3.86 4.71 18.69
C PRO A 67 3.78 4.03 17.31
N SER A 68 2.96 4.62 16.43
CA SER A 68 2.74 4.15 15.08
C SER A 68 2.91 5.26 14.05
N LEU A 69 3.21 4.86 12.81
CA LEU A 69 3.06 5.69 11.62
C LEU A 69 1.72 5.33 10.98
N ASP A 70 0.82 6.30 10.98
CA ASP A 70 -0.57 6.12 10.59
C ASP A 70 -0.87 6.96 9.35
N ASP A 71 -1.53 6.36 8.36
CA ASP A 71 -2.01 7.08 7.17
C ASP A 71 -3.31 6.51 6.59
N SER A 72 -4.11 7.38 5.98
CA SER A 72 -5.29 7.03 5.17
C SER A 72 -5.21 7.76 3.84
N CYS A 73 -4.82 7.05 2.78
CA CYS A 73 -4.77 7.58 1.42
C CYS A 73 -6.12 7.40 0.74
N VAL A 74 -6.74 8.50 0.30
CA VAL A 74 -8.10 8.54 -0.24
C VAL A 74 -8.10 8.98 -1.69
N ARG A 75 -8.96 8.37 -2.50
CA ARG A 75 -9.25 8.76 -3.89
C ARG A 75 -10.75 8.77 -4.14
N GLU A 76 -11.30 9.94 -4.49
CA GLU A 76 -12.74 10.10 -4.77
C GLU A 76 -13.06 10.10 -6.27
N VAL A 77 -13.86 9.15 -6.74
CA VAL A 77 -14.19 9.02 -8.16
C VAL A 77 -15.68 9.25 -8.35
N PRO A 78 -16.10 10.12 -9.30
CA PRO A 78 -17.50 10.22 -9.66
C PRO A 78 -18.08 8.85 -10.03
N ILE A 79 -19.24 8.51 -9.47
CA ILE A 79 -19.89 7.20 -9.70
C ILE A 79 -20.09 6.94 -11.20
N SER A 80 -20.34 7.99 -11.98
CA SER A 80 -20.48 7.93 -13.44
C SER A 80 -19.23 7.45 -14.20
N LYS A 81 -18.04 7.48 -13.58
CA LYS A 81 -16.79 6.99 -14.16
C LYS A 81 -16.46 5.54 -13.77
N ILE A 82 -17.22 4.96 -12.85
CA ILE A 82 -17.05 3.58 -12.39
C ILE A 82 -17.91 2.67 -13.26
N LYS A 83 -17.44 1.45 -13.47
CA LYS A 83 -18.18 0.38 -14.13
C LYS A 83 -19.56 0.20 -13.49
N PRO A 84 -20.67 0.33 -14.25
CA PRO A 84 -22.03 0.30 -13.69
C PRO A 84 -22.32 -0.95 -12.85
N GLU A 85 -21.85 -2.10 -13.31
CA GLU A 85 -22.06 -3.39 -12.66
C GLU A 85 -21.40 -3.48 -11.27
N LEU A 86 -20.27 -2.79 -11.07
CA LEU A 86 -19.61 -2.74 -9.77
C LEU A 86 -20.34 -1.79 -8.81
N VAL A 87 -20.87 -0.68 -9.33
CA VAL A 87 -21.67 0.27 -8.56
C VAL A 87 -22.98 -0.38 -8.11
N GLU A 88 -23.68 -1.04 -9.03
CA GLU A 88 -24.93 -1.73 -8.75
C GLU A 88 -24.74 -2.84 -7.71
N ASP A 89 -23.69 -3.66 -7.86
CA ASP A 89 -23.32 -4.69 -6.89
C ASP A 89 -23.09 -4.09 -5.49
N ALA A 90 -22.28 -3.02 -5.39
CA ALA A 90 -21.99 -2.35 -4.13
C ALA A 90 -23.23 -1.71 -3.48
N LEU A 91 -24.11 -1.08 -4.26
CA LEU A 91 -25.37 -0.50 -3.76
C LEU A 91 -26.35 -1.58 -3.27
N ASN A 92 -26.27 -2.78 -3.83
CA ASN A 92 -27.04 -3.95 -3.40
C ASN A 92 -26.36 -4.74 -2.26
N GLY A 93 -25.27 -4.21 -1.68
CA GLY A 93 -24.56 -4.81 -0.55
C GLY A 93 -23.50 -5.85 -0.94
N GLY A 94 -23.19 -6.00 -2.22
CA GLY A 94 -22.11 -6.85 -2.72
C GLY A 94 -20.71 -6.25 -2.51
N SER A 95 -19.69 -7.08 -2.70
CA SER A 95 -18.28 -6.78 -2.44
C SER A 95 -17.45 -6.57 -3.71
N LYS A 96 -18.02 -6.69 -4.92
CA LYS A 96 -17.21 -6.77 -6.15
C LYS A 96 -16.41 -5.50 -6.42
N LEU A 97 -16.94 -4.33 -6.06
CA LEU A 97 -16.20 -3.08 -6.22
C LEU A 97 -14.96 -3.04 -5.30
N LEU A 98 -15.10 -3.51 -4.06
CA LEU A 98 -14.02 -3.63 -3.09
C LEU A 98 -12.97 -4.66 -3.53
N GLU A 99 -13.42 -5.86 -3.94
CA GLU A 99 -12.55 -6.92 -4.44
C GLU A 99 -11.78 -6.46 -5.68
N ARG A 100 -12.45 -5.76 -6.61
CA ARG A 100 -11.79 -5.22 -7.80
C ARG A 100 -10.78 -4.14 -7.46
N PHE A 101 -11.08 -3.30 -6.48
CA PHE A 101 -10.15 -2.29 -5.99
C PHE A 101 -8.92 -2.92 -5.34
N CYS A 102 -9.11 -3.85 -4.40
CA CYS A 102 -8.03 -4.61 -3.74
C CYS A 102 -7.17 -5.37 -4.75
N GLY A 103 -7.83 -6.04 -5.71
CA GLY A 103 -7.19 -6.70 -6.84
C GLY A 103 -6.34 -5.76 -7.67
N GLY A 104 -6.81 -4.53 -7.92
CA GLY A 104 -6.02 -3.51 -8.62
C GLY A 104 -4.87 -2.95 -7.79
N VAL A 105 -5.00 -2.84 -6.46
CA VAL A 105 -3.91 -2.41 -5.56
C VAL A 105 -2.74 -3.39 -5.67
N TRP A 106 -3.00 -4.70 -5.51
CA TRP A 106 -1.96 -5.72 -5.47
C TRP A 106 -1.61 -6.29 -6.86
N GLY A 107 -2.57 -6.42 -7.76
CA GLY A 107 -2.39 -6.94 -9.12
C GLY A 107 -1.98 -5.87 -10.14
N GLY A 108 -2.29 -4.60 -9.88
CA GLY A 108 -2.06 -3.49 -10.80
C GLY A 108 -0.60 -3.08 -10.97
N TYR A 109 -0.39 -1.97 -11.68
CA TYR A 109 0.93 -1.47 -12.03
C TYR A 109 1.72 -0.94 -10.81
N GLY A 110 1.03 -0.45 -9.78
CA GLY A 110 1.67 0.12 -8.58
C GLY A 110 2.46 -0.91 -7.78
N TYR A 111 1.94 -2.14 -7.65
CA TYR A 111 2.61 -3.22 -6.93
C TYR A 111 3.46 -4.14 -7.83
N ALA A 112 3.48 -3.91 -9.15
CA ALA A 112 4.07 -4.85 -10.11
C ALA A 112 5.56 -5.12 -9.90
N ILE A 113 6.34 -4.09 -9.56
CA ILE A 113 7.78 -4.23 -9.30
C ILE A 113 8.02 -4.98 -7.98
N GLN A 114 7.34 -4.57 -6.90
CA GLN A 114 7.44 -5.23 -5.60
C GLN A 114 7.01 -6.70 -5.68
N ARG A 115 5.90 -6.99 -6.36
CA ARG A 115 5.42 -8.36 -6.63
C ARG A 115 6.46 -9.22 -7.32
N LYS A 116 7.15 -8.70 -8.35
CA LYS A 116 8.21 -9.42 -9.05
C LYS A 116 9.40 -9.72 -8.13
N ILE A 117 9.81 -8.75 -7.32
CA ILE A 117 10.91 -8.92 -6.35
C ILE A 117 10.53 -9.98 -5.31
N LEU A 118 9.35 -9.88 -4.69
CA LEU A 118 8.88 -10.85 -3.71
C LEU A 118 8.72 -12.25 -4.31
N THR A 119 8.20 -12.35 -5.54
CA THR A 119 8.11 -13.64 -6.24
C THR A 119 9.49 -14.27 -6.43
N LEU A 120 10.52 -13.48 -6.74
CA LEU A 120 11.88 -13.98 -6.93
C LEU A 120 12.53 -14.41 -5.61
N LEU A 121 12.27 -13.69 -4.51
CA LEU A 121 12.97 -13.87 -3.24
C LEU A 121 12.26 -14.82 -2.27
N CYS A 122 10.93 -14.87 -2.31
CA CYS A 122 10.12 -15.53 -1.28
C CYS A 122 9.33 -16.72 -1.82
N LYS A 123 9.05 -16.80 -3.13
CA LYS A 123 8.24 -17.90 -3.66
C LYS A 123 9.02 -19.21 -3.72
N ASP A 124 8.46 -20.24 -3.12
CA ASP A 124 8.96 -21.61 -3.20
C ASP A 124 7.80 -22.62 -3.22
N LYS A 125 8.12 -23.91 -3.09
CA LYS A 125 7.14 -25.00 -3.14
C LYS A 125 6.16 -25.02 -1.96
N THR A 126 6.53 -24.41 -0.84
CA THR A 126 5.74 -24.42 0.39
C THR A 126 4.63 -23.38 0.39
N ASN A 127 4.73 -22.37 -0.48
CA ASN A 127 3.81 -21.23 -0.55
C ASN A 127 3.14 -21.05 -1.93
N GLU A 128 3.09 -22.11 -2.75
CA GLU A 128 2.47 -22.06 -4.08
C GLU A 128 0.98 -21.72 -4.07
N SER A 129 0.29 -22.02 -2.96
CA SER A 129 -1.13 -21.72 -2.77
C SER A 129 -1.44 -20.23 -2.53
N MET A 130 -0.43 -19.41 -2.25
CA MET A 130 -0.60 -17.96 -2.06
C MET A 130 -0.81 -17.24 -3.40
N LEU A 131 -1.26 -15.99 -3.35
CA LEU A 131 -1.44 -15.16 -4.55
C LEU A 131 -0.11 -14.55 -4.98
N TRP A 132 0.35 -14.90 -6.18
CA TRP A 132 1.64 -14.44 -6.73
C TRP A 132 1.51 -13.72 -8.06
N SER A 133 0.66 -14.24 -8.96
CA SER A 133 0.51 -13.70 -10.31
C SER A 133 -0.44 -12.51 -10.32
N LYS A 134 -0.36 -11.70 -11.38
CA LYS A 134 -1.27 -10.57 -11.59
C LYS A 134 -2.72 -11.06 -11.67
N GLU A 135 -2.95 -12.14 -12.39
CA GLU A 135 -4.25 -12.74 -12.66
C GLU A 135 -4.85 -13.26 -11.35
N GLN A 136 -4.06 -14.02 -10.56
CA GLN A 136 -4.47 -14.50 -9.24
C GLN A 136 -4.92 -13.36 -8.32
N LEU A 137 -4.21 -12.23 -8.32
CA LEU A 137 -4.56 -11.07 -7.51
C LEU A 137 -5.81 -10.36 -8.03
N LEU A 138 -5.97 -10.22 -9.35
CA LEU A 138 -7.12 -9.54 -9.94
C LEU A 138 -8.44 -10.32 -9.84
N ASP A 139 -8.35 -11.65 -9.74
CA ASP A 139 -9.49 -12.56 -9.75
C ASP A 139 -9.84 -13.10 -8.34
N SER A 140 -9.05 -12.77 -7.31
CA SER A 140 -9.30 -13.22 -5.95
C SER A 140 -10.46 -12.48 -5.30
N SER A 141 -11.25 -13.20 -4.52
CA SER A 141 -12.24 -12.65 -3.59
C SER A 141 -11.61 -12.03 -2.35
N TYR A 142 -10.34 -12.31 -2.03
CA TYR A 142 -9.69 -11.85 -0.79
C TYR A 142 -10.43 -12.27 0.48
N ASP A 143 -10.90 -13.51 0.55
CA ASP A 143 -11.54 -14.04 1.77
C ASP A 143 -10.52 -14.19 2.91
N GLU A 144 -11.01 -14.30 4.15
CA GLU A 144 -10.17 -14.42 5.34
C GLU A 144 -9.15 -15.57 5.20
N GLY A 145 -7.90 -15.29 5.58
CA GLY A 145 -6.78 -16.21 5.42
C GLY A 145 -6.10 -16.18 4.05
N THR A 146 -6.62 -15.42 3.07
CA THR A 146 -5.92 -15.20 1.79
C THR A 146 -4.57 -14.52 2.04
N ILE A 147 -3.50 -15.09 1.47
CA ILE A 147 -2.14 -14.54 1.58
C ILE A 147 -1.69 -13.96 0.23
N VAL A 148 -1.22 -12.72 0.26
CA VAL A 148 -0.72 -11.96 -0.89
C VAL A 148 0.81 -11.92 -0.84
N THR A 149 1.45 -12.55 -1.82
CA THR A 149 2.91 -12.51 -2.05
C THR A 149 3.76 -12.79 -0.81
N ASP A 150 3.28 -13.69 0.07
CA ASP A 150 3.92 -14.02 1.34
C ASP A 150 4.22 -12.81 2.25
N HIS A 151 3.45 -11.73 2.11
CA HIS A 151 3.72 -10.47 2.80
C HIS A 151 2.51 -9.91 3.52
N PHE A 152 1.30 -10.20 3.03
CA PHE A 152 0.06 -9.77 3.66
C PHE A 152 -0.89 -10.95 3.81
N ILE A 153 -1.63 -10.98 4.93
CA ILE A 153 -2.74 -11.92 5.17
C ILE A 153 -4.02 -11.14 5.41
N VAL A 154 -5.12 -11.58 4.79
CA VAL A 154 -6.46 -11.06 5.09
C VAL A 154 -6.90 -11.56 6.45
N LEU A 155 -7.17 -10.63 7.36
CA LEU A 155 -7.66 -10.90 8.71
C LEU A 155 -9.17 -10.87 8.80
N GLU A 156 -9.81 -9.96 8.08
CA GLU A 156 -11.26 -9.76 8.10
C GLU A 156 -11.72 -9.19 6.77
N LYS A 157 -12.90 -9.61 6.30
CA LYS A 157 -13.54 -9.03 5.13
C LYS A 157 -15.02 -8.79 5.37
N THR A 158 -15.47 -7.62 4.94
CA THR A 158 -16.89 -7.25 4.79
C THR A 158 -17.14 -6.85 3.33
N SER A 159 -18.38 -6.45 2.99
CA SER A 159 -18.65 -5.92 1.65
C SER A 159 -17.97 -4.58 1.35
N ARG A 160 -17.50 -3.86 2.38
CA ARG A 160 -16.93 -2.50 2.27
C ARG A 160 -15.50 -2.36 2.78
N SER A 161 -14.95 -3.38 3.45
CA SER A 161 -13.62 -3.34 4.05
C SER A 161 -12.91 -4.69 3.97
N ILE A 162 -11.61 -4.67 3.65
CA ILE A 162 -10.68 -5.79 3.81
C ILE A 162 -9.58 -5.33 4.77
N VAL A 163 -9.51 -5.96 5.93
CA VAL A 163 -8.43 -5.72 6.91
C VAL A 163 -7.33 -6.74 6.68
N MET A 164 -6.09 -6.27 6.61
CA MET A 164 -4.92 -7.10 6.36
C MET A 164 -3.86 -6.87 7.43
N ARG A 165 -3.04 -7.90 7.68
CA ARG A 165 -1.77 -7.76 8.41
C ARG A 165 -0.61 -7.91 7.44
N GLY A 166 0.33 -6.98 7.49
CA GLY A 166 1.53 -6.94 6.65
C GLY A 166 2.83 -6.94 7.45
N GLY A 167 3.96 -6.95 6.74
CA GLY A 167 5.30 -6.93 7.33
C GLY A 167 6.06 -8.21 7.02
N SER A 168 6.43 -9.01 8.02
CA SER A 168 7.04 -10.33 7.76
C SER A 168 6.05 -11.35 7.19
N SER A 169 6.55 -12.48 6.69
CA SER A 169 5.70 -13.57 6.20
C SER A 169 4.61 -13.91 7.22
N PRO A 170 3.33 -14.04 6.82
CA PRO A 170 2.27 -14.47 7.72
C PRO A 170 2.50 -15.86 8.32
N THR A 171 3.34 -16.68 7.67
CA THR A 171 3.67 -18.03 8.14
C THR A 171 4.72 -18.02 9.26
N GLU A 172 5.47 -16.93 9.40
CA GLU A 172 6.44 -16.72 10.46
C GLU A 172 5.76 -16.06 11.67
N ASP A 173 5.61 -16.80 12.77
CA ASP A 173 5.00 -16.30 14.02
C ASP A 173 3.63 -15.62 13.80
N PRO A 174 2.62 -16.35 13.28
CA PRO A 174 1.33 -15.79 12.83
C PRO A 174 0.57 -15.03 13.92
N ASP A 175 0.79 -15.39 15.19
CA ASP A 175 0.01 -14.89 16.32
C ASP A 175 0.80 -13.99 17.27
N LYS A 176 2.09 -13.72 16.99
CA LYS A 176 2.95 -12.92 17.88
C LYS A 176 3.16 -11.50 17.35
N PRO A 177 3.31 -10.50 18.24
CA PRO A 177 3.81 -9.18 17.85
C PRO A 177 5.18 -9.24 17.17
N ARG A 178 5.44 -8.34 16.21
CA ARG A 178 6.67 -8.28 15.40
C ARG A 178 7.40 -6.95 15.56
N GLU A 179 8.71 -6.93 15.29
CA GLU A 179 9.49 -5.68 15.39
C GLU A 179 9.06 -4.63 14.35
N MET A 180 8.58 -5.07 13.20
CA MET A 180 7.97 -4.24 12.17
C MET A 180 6.68 -4.93 11.73
N ASP A 181 5.55 -4.35 12.11
CA ASP A 181 4.22 -4.88 11.85
C ASP A 181 3.37 -3.81 11.16
N ASN A 182 2.37 -4.27 10.41
CA ASN A 182 1.43 -3.41 9.74
C ASN A 182 0.02 -3.97 9.90
N ILE A 183 -0.91 -3.12 10.31
CA ILE A 183 -2.34 -3.35 10.10
C ILE A 183 -2.80 -2.37 9.04
N SER A 184 -3.36 -2.90 7.96
CA SER A 184 -3.89 -2.12 6.85
C SER A 184 -5.36 -2.42 6.63
N GLU A 185 -6.06 -1.46 6.05
CA GLU A 185 -7.46 -1.61 5.68
C GLU A 185 -7.68 -0.99 4.30
N ILE A 186 -8.25 -1.78 3.40
CA ILE A 186 -8.71 -1.32 2.09
C ILE A 186 -10.22 -1.15 2.19
N THR A 187 -10.72 0.06 1.93
CA THR A 187 -12.16 0.33 1.97
C THR A 187 -12.68 0.95 0.69
N VAL A 188 -13.96 0.68 0.41
CA VAL A 188 -14.72 1.38 -0.60
C VAL A 188 -16.08 1.77 -0.05
N ASP A 189 -16.42 3.05 -0.20
CA ASP A 189 -17.70 3.61 0.20
C ASP A 189 -18.33 4.39 -0.95
N ILE A 190 -19.64 4.27 -1.13
CA ILE A 190 -20.39 5.07 -2.11
C ILE A 190 -21.16 6.16 -1.37
N ASP A 191 -20.77 7.41 -1.60
CA ASP A 191 -21.53 8.57 -1.15
C ASP A 191 -22.50 9.00 -2.27
N THR A 192 -23.74 8.54 -2.16
CA THR A 192 -24.80 8.86 -3.12
C THR A 192 -25.22 10.33 -3.09
N LYS A 193 -24.98 11.05 -1.99
CA LYS A 193 -25.30 12.48 -1.88
C LYS A 193 -24.28 13.33 -2.63
N LYS A 194 -22.99 13.00 -2.50
CA LYS A 194 -21.91 13.64 -3.25
C LYS A 194 -21.78 13.11 -4.69
N GLY A 195 -22.36 11.94 -4.98
CA GLY A 195 -22.25 11.29 -6.29
C GLY A 195 -20.86 10.71 -6.58
N VAL A 196 -20.13 10.30 -5.53
CA VAL A 196 -18.76 9.78 -5.63
C VAL A 196 -18.63 8.43 -4.93
N ALA A 197 -17.70 7.59 -5.38
CA ALA A 197 -17.16 6.50 -4.58
C ALA A 197 -15.80 6.90 -4.01
N GLU A 198 -15.60 6.62 -2.75
CA GLU A 198 -14.40 6.93 -1.98
C GLU A 198 -13.61 5.62 -1.81
N PHE A 199 -12.40 5.58 -2.37
CA PHE A 199 -11.49 4.44 -2.28
C PHE A 199 -10.39 4.79 -1.29
N ARG A 200 -10.15 3.93 -0.30
CA ARG A 200 -9.15 4.17 0.75
C ARG A 200 -8.17 3.03 0.91
N LEU A 201 -6.91 3.38 1.14
CA LEU A 201 -5.88 2.50 1.66
C LEU A 201 -5.37 3.11 2.97
N LYS A 202 -5.64 2.43 4.08
CA LYS A 202 -5.21 2.82 5.42
C LYS A 202 -4.08 1.93 5.88
N ASN A 203 -3.13 2.50 6.61
CA ASN A 203 -2.00 1.78 7.17
C ASN A 203 -1.70 2.26 8.58
N ILE A 204 -1.35 1.31 9.45
CA ILE A 204 -0.85 1.53 10.80
C ILE A 204 0.43 0.71 10.91
N PHE A 205 1.60 1.35 10.82
CA PHE A 205 2.90 0.70 11.01
C PHE A 205 3.39 0.91 12.43
N PHE A 206 3.86 -0.15 13.08
CA PHE A 206 4.30 -0.09 14.47
C PHE A 206 5.34 -1.15 14.79
N ASN A 207 6.04 -0.96 15.90
CA ASN A 207 6.82 -2.01 16.52
C ASN A 207 5.95 -2.70 17.59
N GLY A 208 5.64 -3.97 17.43
CA GLY A 208 4.83 -4.74 18.38
C GLY A 208 5.62 -5.32 19.57
N VAL A 209 6.96 -5.31 19.51
CA VAL A 209 7.83 -6.00 20.47
C VAL A 209 8.56 -5.03 21.40
N ARG A 210 9.26 -4.05 20.83
CA ARG A 210 10.12 -3.12 21.58
C ARG A 210 9.39 -1.82 21.87
N ASN A 211 9.46 -1.38 23.12
CA ASN A 211 9.03 -0.04 23.47
C ASN A 211 10.13 0.95 23.09
N THR A 212 9.86 1.80 22.10
CA THR A 212 10.76 2.86 21.65
C THR A 212 9.97 4.13 21.36
N SER A 213 10.55 5.27 21.70
CA SER A 213 10.07 6.59 21.29
C SER A 213 10.67 7.05 19.98
N GLU A 214 11.58 6.26 19.39
CA GLU A 214 12.16 6.56 18.09
C GLU A 214 11.13 6.39 16.98
N ALA A 215 11.22 7.24 15.96
CA ALA A 215 10.40 7.09 14.77
C ALA A 215 10.70 5.74 14.09
N LEU A 216 9.65 5.01 13.71
CA LEU A 216 9.78 3.70 13.07
C LEU A 216 10.56 3.76 11.74
N PHE A 217 10.42 4.87 11.02
CA PHE A 217 11.11 5.11 9.76
C PHE A 217 11.68 6.54 9.71
N PRO A 218 12.82 6.75 9.05
CA PRO A 218 13.36 8.09 8.85
C PRO A 218 12.47 8.90 7.88
N PRO A 219 12.42 10.25 8.00
CA PRO A 219 11.50 11.09 7.23
C PRO A 219 11.49 10.88 5.70
N PRO A 220 12.63 10.66 5.01
CA PRO A 220 12.61 10.37 3.58
C PRO A 220 11.88 9.07 3.22
N VAL A 221 11.94 8.05 4.07
CA VAL A 221 11.23 6.78 3.88
C VAL A 221 9.73 6.97 4.09
N VAL A 222 9.34 7.74 5.11
CA VAL A 222 7.93 8.12 5.34
C VAL A 222 7.35 8.86 4.13
N TRP A 223 8.11 9.81 3.56
CA TRP A 223 7.67 10.54 2.37
C TRP A 223 7.50 9.62 1.14
N LEU A 224 8.45 8.71 0.92
CA LEU A 224 8.38 7.72 -0.17
C LEU A 224 7.19 6.79 -0.01
N HIS A 225 6.92 6.34 1.21
CA HIS A 225 5.74 5.53 1.55
C HIS A 225 4.43 6.23 1.16
N PHE A 226 4.30 7.53 1.45
CA PHE A 226 3.11 8.28 1.03
C PHE A 226 2.99 8.40 -0.49
N GLN A 227 4.09 8.56 -1.23
CA GLN A 227 4.03 8.51 -2.70
C GLN A 227 3.63 7.11 -3.18
N TYR A 228 4.12 6.08 -2.51
CA TYR A 228 3.79 4.70 -2.84
C TYR A 228 2.31 4.38 -2.60
N CYS A 229 1.72 4.85 -1.50
CA CYS A 229 0.28 4.70 -1.24
C CYS A 229 -0.57 5.34 -2.34
N LYS A 230 -0.21 6.55 -2.79
CA LYS A 230 -0.89 7.17 -3.94
C LYS A 230 -0.79 6.32 -5.20
N LEU A 231 0.40 5.76 -5.48
CA LEU A 231 0.60 4.87 -6.63
C LEU A 231 -0.31 3.65 -6.56
N LEU A 232 -0.39 3.01 -5.39
CA LEU A 232 -1.21 1.83 -5.15
C LEU A 232 -2.70 2.13 -5.28
N VAL A 233 -3.17 3.25 -4.71
CA VAL A 233 -4.57 3.66 -4.79
C VAL A 233 -4.97 4.01 -6.22
N GLU A 234 -4.17 4.80 -6.95
CA GLU A 234 -4.44 5.08 -8.38
C GLU A 234 -4.43 3.79 -9.23
N ALA A 235 -3.55 2.83 -8.92
CA ALA A 235 -3.54 1.54 -9.59
C ALA A 235 -4.83 0.77 -9.31
N GLY A 236 -5.25 0.67 -8.04
CA GLY A 236 -6.52 0.06 -7.63
C GLY A 236 -7.72 0.66 -8.35
N VAL A 237 -7.85 1.99 -8.31
CA VAL A 237 -8.97 2.72 -8.90
C VAL A 237 -9.06 2.50 -10.41
N SER A 238 -7.92 2.45 -11.12
CA SER A 238 -7.90 2.23 -12.57
C SER A 238 -8.57 0.91 -13.00
N HIS A 239 -8.63 -0.10 -12.14
CA HIS A 239 -9.29 -1.38 -12.42
C HIS A 239 -10.82 -1.35 -12.23
N CYS A 240 -11.33 -0.34 -11.52
CA CYS A 240 -12.75 -0.11 -11.25
C CYS A 240 -13.40 0.83 -12.26
N MET A 241 -12.60 1.70 -12.88
CA MET A 241 -13.06 2.69 -13.86
C MET A 241 -13.42 2.06 -15.21
N ARG A 242 -14.25 2.77 -15.98
CA ARG A 242 -14.63 2.46 -17.36
C ARG A 242 -13.48 2.66 -18.33
#